data_AF-A0A7V4AQ90-F1
#
_entry.id   AF-A0A7V4AQ90-F1
#
_cell.length_a   1.000
_cell.length_b   1.000
_cell.length_c   1.000
_cell.angle_alpha   90.00
_cell.angle_beta   90.00
_cell.angle_gamma   90.00
#
_symmetry.space_group_name_H-M   'P 1'
#
loop_
_entity.id
_entity.type
_entity.pdbx_description
1 polymer ?
#
loop_
_entity_poly.entity_id
_entity_poly.type
_entity_poly.pdbx_seq_one_letter_code
_entity_poly.pdbx_strand_id
1 'polypeptide(L)'
;MAIAMPPVGKNPLVEEGVKALVKAHQDHPLGPLVLAVWFERDHPTDICLLEVMEQWPQNEDDCILQAAFAGSIELPVPYGGALRLAITNPEGLEKAIASLDPVVRAVRSSLLAGTAEILYVSENPEARRLLERLNDKAAA
;
A
#
# COMPACT_ATOMS: atom_id res chain seq x y z
N MET A 1 31.74 9.06 1.70
CA MET A 1 31.52 7.62 1.91
C MET A 1 30.02 7.44 2.04
N ALA A 2 29.33 6.99 0.99
CA ALA A 2 27.88 6.82 1.02
C ALA A 2 27.57 5.50 1.73
N ILE A 3 26.94 5.58 2.90
CA ILE A 3 26.43 4.41 3.59
C ILE A 3 25.26 3.94 2.72
N ALA A 4 25.42 2.82 2.02
CA ALA A 4 24.33 2.19 1.31
C ALA A 4 23.30 1.74 2.35
N MET A 5 22.26 2.54 2.54
CA MET A 5 21.13 2.13 3.36
C MET A 5 20.47 0.91 2.69
N PRO A 6 20.13 -0.13 3.44
CA PRO A 6 19.39 -1.25 2.87
C PRO A 6 18.06 -0.74 2.29
N PRO A 7 17.52 -1.38 1.24
CA PRO A 7 16.18 -1.06 0.75
C PRO A 7 15.20 -1.11 1.93
N VAL A 8 14.23 -0.19 1.94
CA VAL A 8 13.41 0.10 3.13
C VAL A 8 12.63 -1.12 3.62
N GLY A 9 12.30 -2.05 2.72
CA GLY A 9 11.75 -3.38 3.01
C GLY A 9 12.68 -4.34 3.77
N LYS A 10 13.87 -3.91 4.22
CA LYS A 10 14.82 -4.72 5.01
C LYS A 10 15.25 -4.05 6.31
N ASN A 11 14.62 -2.95 6.71
CA ASN A 11 14.84 -2.35 8.03
C ASN A 11 13.78 -2.88 9.02
N PRO A 12 14.18 -3.67 10.04
CA PRO A 12 13.22 -4.28 10.98
C PRO A 12 12.34 -3.25 11.71
N LEU A 13 12.88 -2.08 12.05
CA LEU A 13 12.10 -1.03 12.74
C LEU A 13 11.02 -0.43 11.84
N VAL A 14 11.32 -0.29 10.54
CA VAL A 14 10.34 0.18 9.57
C VAL A 14 9.27 -0.88 9.38
N GLU A 15 9.68 -2.13 9.21
CA GLU A 15 8.77 -3.26 9.03
C GLU A 15 7.80 -3.42 10.22
N GLU A 16 8.33 -3.37 11.45
CA GLU A 16 7.52 -3.38 12.67
C GLU A 16 6.56 -2.19 12.76
N GLY A 17 7.01 -0.99 12.41
CA GLY A 17 6.19 0.21 12.40
C GLY A 17 5.04 0.12 11.37
N VAL A 18 5.32 -0.35 10.16
CA VAL A 18 4.29 -0.52 9.12
C VAL A 18 3.29 -1.61 9.54
N LYS A 19 3.76 -2.74 10.10
CA LYS A 19 2.87 -3.79 10.60
C LYS A 19 2.00 -3.30 11.77
N ALA A 20 2.54 -2.47 12.65
CA ALA A 20 1.78 -1.83 13.72
C ALA A 20 0.73 -0.86 13.19
N LEU A 21 1.06 -0.07 12.16
CA LEU A 21 0.12 0.83 11.47
C LEU A 21 -1.04 0.04 10.84
N VAL A 22 -0.73 -0.97 10.04
CA VAL A 22 -1.74 -1.85 9.41
C VAL A 22 -2.64 -2.48 10.47
N LYS A 23 -2.06 -2.95 11.59
CA LYS A 23 -2.84 -3.51 12.70
C LYS A 23 -3.76 -2.47 13.35
N ALA A 24 -3.31 -1.22 13.52
CA ALA A 24 -4.14 -0.15 14.05
C ALA A 24 -5.31 0.20 13.11
N HIS A 25 -5.13 0.03 11.80
CA HIS A 25 -6.17 0.31 10.80
C HIS A 25 -7.19 -0.83 10.60
N GLN A 26 -6.92 -2.05 11.08
CA GLN A 26 -7.83 -3.19 10.93
C GLN A 26 -9.22 -2.93 11.54
N ASP A 27 -9.27 -2.28 12.70
CA ASP A 27 -10.50 -1.97 13.44
C ASP A 27 -10.87 -0.47 13.35
N HIS A 28 -10.47 0.22 12.28
CA HIS A 28 -10.66 1.66 12.18
C HIS A 28 -12.16 2.05 12.10
N PRO A 29 -12.58 3.17 12.73
CA PRO A 29 -13.98 3.59 12.73
C PRO A 29 -14.59 3.92 11.35
N LEU A 30 -13.74 4.17 10.35
CA LEU A 30 -14.15 4.42 8.95
C LEU A 30 -14.33 3.13 8.14
N GLY A 31 -14.42 1.99 8.81
CA GLY A 31 -14.65 0.67 8.21
C GLY A 31 -13.42 -0.23 8.35
N PRO A 32 -13.64 -1.55 8.36
CA PRO A 32 -12.55 -2.51 8.49
C PRO A 32 -11.61 -2.44 7.30
N LEU A 33 -10.32 -2.65 7.57
CA LEU A 33 -9.32 -2.86 6.53
C LEU A 33 -9.65 -4.16 5.79
N VAL A 34 -9.58 -4.13 4.47
CA VAL A 34 -9.87 -5.27 3.58
C VAL A 34 -8.57 -5.87 3.07
N LEU A 35 -7.63 -5.02 2.65
CA LEU A 35 -6.36 -5.40 2.04
C LEU A 35 -5.32 -4.32 2.37
N ALA A 36 -4.09 -4.73 2.71
CA ALA A 36 -2.95 -3.83 2.76
C ALA A 36 -1.73 -4.44 2.05
N VAL A 37 -1.10 -3.65 1.18
CA VAL A 37 0.05 -4.07 0.38
C VAL A 37 1.13 -3.01 0.48
N TRP A 38 2.31 -3.41 0.96
CA TRP A 38 3.52 -2.61 0.80
C TRP A 38 4.10 -2.88 -0.58
N PHE A 39 4.45 -1.82 -1.30
CA PHE A 39 5.13 -1.88 -2.59
C PHE A 39 6.25 -0.84 -2.70
N GLU A 40 7.07 -0.92 -3.73
CA GLU A 40 8.11 0.08 -4.03
C GLU A 40 7.64 1.03 -5.13
N ARG A 41 7.93 2.33 -4.99
CA ARG A 41 7.60 3.35 -6.00
C ARG A 41 8.51 4.57 -5.87
N ASP A 42 8.85 5.18 -7.02
CA ASP A 42 9.57 6.45 -7.20
C ASP A 42 10.95 6.56 -6.54
N HIS A 43 11.01 6.52 -5.20
CA HIS A 43 12.24 6.63 -4.42
C HIS A 43 12.47 5.40 -3.54
N PRO A 44 13.70 4.86 -3.50
CA PRO A 44 14.03 3.66 -2.73
C PRO A 44 13.95 3.87 -1.22
N THR A 45 13.84 5.12 -0.75
CA THR A 45 13.71 5.50 0.66
C THR A 45 12.27 5.70 1.11
N ASP A 46 11.31 5.74 0.17
CA ASP A 46 9.90 5.93 0.49
C ASP A 46 9.27 4.60 0.92
N ILE A 47 8.42 4.65 1.93
CA ILE A 47 7.55 3.55 2.31
C ILE A 47 6.25 3.76 1.55
N CYS A 48 5.90 2.88 0.61
CA CYS A 48 4.63 3.00 -0.11
C CYS A 48 3.65 1.91 0.35
N LEU A 49 2.49 2.33 0.86
CA LEU A 49 1.47 1.44 1.39
C LEU A 49 0.16 1.69 0.66
N LEU A 50 -0.42 0.63 0.09
CA LEU A 50 -1.79 0.64 -0.42
C LEU A 50 -2.69 0.02 0.64
N GLU A 51 -3.71 0.75 1.06
CA GLU A 51 -4.77 0.27 1.95
C GLU A 51 -6.13 0.33 1.24
N VAL A 52 -6.89 -0.75 1.38
CA VAL A 52 -8.27 -0.84 0.92
C VAL A 52 -9.14 -0.99 2.15
N MET A 53 -10.04 -0.04 2.39
CA MET A 53 -10.97 -0.07 3.53
C MET A 53 -12.41 -0.15 3.01
N GLU A 54 -13.26 -0.93 3.67
CA GLU A 54 -14.59 -1.26 3.15
C GLU A 54 -15.47 -0.02 2.90
N GLN A 55 -15.43 0.94 3.83
CA GLN A 55 -16.31 2.12 3.81
C GLN A 55 -15.57 3.42 3.50
N TRP A 56 -14.36 3.36 2.93
CA TRP A 56 -13.65 4.56 2.55
C TRP A 56 -14.46 5.35 1.50
N PRO A 57 -14.66 6.67 1.68
CA PRO A 57 -15.41 7.47 0.72
C PRO A 57 -14.72 7.47 -0.63
N GLN A 58 -15.49 7.15 -1.68
CA GLN A 58 -15.05 7.31 -3.07
C GLN A 58 -15.17 8.77 -3.48
N ASN A 59 -14.13 9.28 -4.13
CA ASN A 59 -14.21 10.54 -4.85
C ASN A 59 -14.45 10.22 -6.33
N GLU A 60 -15.34 10.95 -7.01
CA GLU A 60 -15.69 10.65 -8.40
C GLU A 60 -14.50 10.87 -9.35
N ASP A 61 -13.63 11.82 -9.02
CA ASP A 61 -12.46 12.19 -9.83
C ASP A 61 -11.20 11.38 -9.48
N ASP A 62 -11.11 10.86 -8.24
CA ASP A 62 -9.92 10.17 -7.71
C ASP A 62 -10.30 8.81 -7.11
N CYS A 63 -10.04 7.74 -7.86
CA CYS A 63 -10.31 6.37 -7.43
C CYS A 63 -9.44 5.92 -6.24
N ILE A 64 -8.22 6.48 -6.12
CA ILE A 64 -7.27 6.21 -5.04
C ILE A 64 -6.77 7.54 -4.47
N LEU A 65 -7.05 7.79 -3.19
CA LEU A 65 -6.50 8.94 -2.48
C LEU A 65 -5.02 8.67 -2.15
N GLN A 66 -4.14 9.64 -2.39
CA GLN A 66 -2.73 9.56 -2.01
C GLN A 66 -2.37 10.66 -1.01
N ALA A 67 -1.73 10.28 0.08
CA ALA A 67 -1.19 11.18 1.10
C ALA A 67 0.27 10.85 1.39
N ALA A 68 1.05 11.87 1.73
CA ALA A 68 2.46 11.70 2.10
C ALA A 68 2.69 12.25 3.52
N PHE A 69 3.35 11.45 4.35
CA PHE A 69 3.68 11.77 5.72
C PHE A 69 5.19 11.74 5.93
N ALA A 70 5.71 12.72 6.66
CA ALA A 70 7.07 12.67 7.14
C ALA A 70 7.23 11.53 8.17
N GLY A 71 8.45 10.99 8.29
CA GLY A 71 8.73 9.99 9.32
C GLY A 71 8.47 10.50 10.73
N SER A 72 8.01 9.61 11.60
CA SER A 72 7.79 9.88 13.02
C SER A 72 8.70 8.99 13.87
N ILE A 73 8.68 9.17 15.19
CA ILE A 73 9.38 8.27 16.11
C ILE A 73 8.77 6.86 16.06
N GLU A 74 7.46 6.76 15.82
CA GLU A 74 6.69 5.52 15.79
C GLU A 74 6.81 4.80 14.45
N LEU A 75 7.04 5.55 13.37
CA LEU A 75 7.38 5.02 12.06
C LEU A 75 8.63 5.74 11.53
N PRO A 76 9.84 5.25 11.88
CA PRO A 76 11.09 5.90 11.51
C PRO A 76 11.35 5.71 10.01
N VAL A 77 10.92 6.66 9.20
CA VAL A 77 11.23 6.69 7.77
C VAL A 77 12.72 7.07 7.58
N PRO A 78 13.46 6.41 6.68
CA PRO A 78 14.84 6.78 6.35
C PRO A 78 14.99 8.28 6.02
N TYR A 79 16.16 8.83 6.33
CA TYR A 79 16.44 10.24 6.04
C TYR A 79 16.27 10.55 4.55
N GLY A 80 15.39 11.50 4.23
CA GLY A 80 15.05 11.90 2.86
C GLY A 80 13.89 11.13 2.21
N GLY A 81 13.29 10.15 2.90
CA GLY A 81 12.08 9.45 2.46
C GLY A 81 10.80 9.93 3.13
N ALA A 82 9.66 9.46 2.62
CA ALA A 82 8.33 9.66 3.19
C ALA A 82 7.53 8.35 3.29
N LEU A 83 6.54 8.30 4.19
CA LEU A 83 5.45 7.33 4.09
C LEU A 83 4.45 7.86 3.06
N ARG A 84 4.26 7.13 1.97
CA ARG A 84 3.23 7.38 0.96
C ARG A 84 2.10 6.38 1.15
N LEU A 85 0.98 6.90 1.62
CA LEU A 85 -0.21 6.11 1.84
C LEU A 85 -1.18 6.32 0.67
N ALA A 86 -1.54 5.24 0.00
CA ALA A 86 -2.59 5.19 -1.00
C ALA A 86 -3.80 4.48 -0.37
N ILE A 87 -4.95 5.15 -0.31
CA ILE A 87 -6.17 4.62 0.33
C ILE A 87 -7.32 4.61 -0.67
N THR A 88 -8.11 3.53 -0.65
CA THR A 88 -9.34 3.38 -1.44
C THR A 88 -10.32 2.45 -0.73
N ASN A 89 -11.48 2.23 -1.34
CA ASN A 89 -12.37 1.12 -1.04
C ASN A 89 -12.34 0.05 -2.16
N PRO A 90 -13.03 -1.10 -1.98
CA PRO A 90 -13.09 -2.17 -2.99
C PRO A 90 -13.50 -1.72 -4.39
N GLU A 91 -14.56 -0.91 -4.49
CA GLU A 91 -15.07 -0.40 -5.77
C GLU A 91 -14.04 0.50 -6.47
N GLY A 92 -13.41 1.40 -5.72
CA GLY A 92 -12.34 2.27 -6.20
C GLY A 92 -11.14 1.51 -6.69
N LEU A 93 -10.77 0.44 -6.00
CA LEU A 93 -9.68 -0.41 -6.44
C LEU A 93 -9.99 -1.10 -7.76
N GLU A 94 -11.20 -1.64 -7.94
CA GLU A 94 -11.61 -2.24 -9.23
C GLU A 94 -11.60 -1.20 -10.37
N LYS A 95 -12.10 0.01 -10.12
CA LYS A 95 -12.03 1.12 -11.09
C LYS A 95 -10.58 1.48 -11.42
N ALA A 96 -9.71 1.60 -10.41
CA ALA A 96 -8.30 1.89 -10.58
C ALA A 96 -7.55 0.77 -11.32
N ILE A 97 -7.94 -0.49 -11.13
CA ILE A 97 -7.45 -1.63 -11.90
C ILE A 97 -7.87 -1.51 -13.37
N ALA A 98 -9.14 -1.18 -13.63
CA ALA A 98 -9.67 -1.04 -14.98
C ALA A 98 -9.06 0.14 -15.74
N SER A 99 -8.81 1.27 -15.06
CA SER A 99 -8.20 2.47 -15.65
C SER A 99 -6.67 2.41 -15.70
N LEU A 100 -6.06 1.37 -15.11
CA LEU A 100 -4.62 1.22 -14.96
C LEU A 100 -4.01 2.43 -14.23
N ASP A 101 -4.56 2.76 -13.07
CA ASP A 101 -4.08 3.83 -12.19
C ASP A 101 -2.56 3.68 -11.91
N PRO A 102 -1.77 4.78 -11.85
CA PRO A 102 -0.34 4.73 -11.58
C PRO A 102 0.04 3.97 -10.29
N VAL A 103 -0.76 4.06 -9.23
CA VAL A 103 -0.55 3.30 -7.99
C VAL A 103 -0.72 1.80 -8.25
N VAL A 104 -1.79 1.41 -8.96
CA VAL A 104 -2.03 0.01 -9.31
C VAL A 104 -0.90 -0.54 -10.18
N ARG A 105 -0.39 0.25 -11.14
CA ARG A 105 0.78 -0.15 -11.94
C ARG A 105 2.01 -0.38 -11.06
N ALA A 106 2.29 0.52 -10.12
CA ALA A 106 3.44 0.38 -9.21
C ALA A 106 3.32 -0.86 -8.31
N VAL A 107 2.11 -1.13 -7.78
CA VAL A 107 1.82 -2.33 -6.99
C VAL A 107 2.05 -3.59 -7.84
N ARG A 108 1.49 -3.63 -9.06
CA ARG A 108 1.66 -4.75 -10.00
C ARG A 108 3.12 -5.00 -10.33
N SER A 109 3.86 -3.95 -10.69
CA SER A 109 5.29 -4.05 -10.99
C SER A 109 6.08 -4.60 -9.79
N SER A 110 5.75 -4.15 -8.58
CA SER A 110 6.40 -4.62 -7.35
C SER A 110 6.06 -6.07 -7.02
N LEU A 111 4.81 -6.50 -7.21
CA LEU A 111 4.39 -7.91 -7.06
C LEU A 111 5.14 -8.81 -8.06
N LEU A 112 5.27 -8.38 -9.31
CA LEU A 112 6.00 -9.12 -10.35
C LEU A 112 7.51 -9.20 -10.08
N ALA A 113 8.09 -8.13 -9.54
CA ALA A 113 9.51 -8.05 -9.17
C ALA A 113 9.82 -8.77 -7.85
N GLY A 114 8.81 -9.16 -7.07
CA GLY A 114 8.99 -9.74 -5.73
C GLY A 114 9.44 -8.72 -4.68
N THR A 115 9.19 -7.43 -4.91
CA THR A 115 9.52 -6.33 -3.98
C THR A 115 8.29 -5.79 -3.24
N ALA A 116 7.08 -6.30 -3.55
CA ALA A 116 5.88 -6.05 -2.75
C ALA A 116 5.69 -7.11 -1.66
N GLU A 117 5.15 -6.70 -0.52
CA GLU A 117 4.73 -7.56 0.58
C GLU A 117 3.23 -7.36 0.84
N ILE A 118 2.47 -8.45 0.84
CA ILE A 118 1.06 -8.42 1.24
C ILE A 118 1.02 -8.50 2.75
N LEU A 119 0.72 -7.38 3.39
CA LEU A 119 0.77 -7.26 4.86
C LEU A 119 -0.51 -7.72 5.53
N TYR A 120 -1.65 -7.59 4.84
CA TYR A 120 -2.94 -7.99 5.36
C TYR A 120 -3.93 -8.31 4.25
N VAL A 121 -4.71 -9.38 4.44
CA VAL A 121 -5.88 -9.73 3.63
C VAL A 121 -6.96 -10.19 4.60
N SER A 122 -8.11 -9.52 4.60
CA SER A 122 -9.23 -9.91 5.45
C SER A 122 -9.79 -11.29 5.05
N GLU A 123 -10.55 -11.91 5.94
CA GLU A 123 -11.23 -13.18 5.65
C GLU A 123 -12.40 -13.03 4.65
N ASN A 124 -12.77 -11.79 4.32
CA ASN A 124 -13.78 -11.50 3.30
C ASN A 124 -13.34 -12.08 1.93
N PRO A 125 -14.17 -12.92 1.28
CA PRO A 125 -13.89 -13.43 -0.07
C PRO A 125 -13.56 -12.34 -1.10
N GLU A 126 -14.14 -11.15 -0.94
CA GLU A 126 -13.86 -9.99 -1.78
C GLU A 126 -12.39 -9.54 -1.70
N ALA A 127 -11.78 -9.58 -0.51
CA ALA A 127 -10.37 -9.22 -0.34
C ALA A 127 -9.44 -10.11 -1.17
N ARG A 128 -9.72 -11.42 -1.17
CA ARG A 128 -8.96 -12.38 -1.98
C ARG A 128 -9.16 -12.13 -3.47
N ARG A 129 -10.40 -11.89 -3.89
CA ARG A 129 -10.71 -11.55 -5.28
C ARG A 129 -9.98 -10.28 -5.74
N LEU A 130 -9.97 -9.23 -4.92
CA LEU A 130 -9.24 -7.98 -5.22
C LEU A 130 -7.74 -8.21 -5.35
N LEU A 131 -7.16 -9.02 -4.46
CA LEU A 131 -5.75 -9.39 -4.53
C LEU A 131 -5.43 -10.19 -5.80
N GLU A 132 -6.28 -11.15 -6.17
CA GLU A 132 -6.14 -11.90 -7.42
C GLU A 132 -6.22 -10.98 -8.63
N ARG A 133 -7.18 -10.05 -8.66
CA ARG A 133 -7.33 -9.01 -9.70
C ARG A 133 -6.12 -8.09 -9.79
N LEU A 134 -5.55 -7.71 -8.66
CA LEU A 134 -4.30 -6.93 -8.61
C LEU A 134 -3.14 -7.73 -9.21
N ASN A 135 -3.04 -9.02 -8.90
CA ASN A 135 -1.95 -9.88 -9.37
C ASN A 135 -2.17 -10.47 -10.79
N ASP A 136 -3.36 -10.26 -11.37
CA ASP A 136 -3.70 -10.82 -12.67
C ASP A 136 -2.82 -10.20 -13.78
N LYS A 137 -2.03 -11.07 -14.42
CA LYS A 137 -1.11 -10.72 -15.50
C LYS A 137 -1.81 -10.39 -16.82
N ALA A 138 -3.11 -10.70 -16.95
CA ALA A 138 -3.84 -10.55 -18.20
C ALA A 138 -4.19 -9.09 -18.60
N ALA A 139 -3.89 -8.11 -17.74
CA ALA A 139 -4.21 -6.69 -17.95
C ALA A 139 -2.98 -5.78 -18.08
N ALA A 140 -1.82 -6.33 -18.49
CA ALA A 140 -0.59 -5.60 -18.78
C ALA A 140 -0.31 -5.55 -20.29
#